data_AF-A0A9W8HIF8-F1
#
_entry.id   AF-A0A9W8HIF8-F1
#
_cell.length_a   1.000
_cell.length_b   1.000
_cell.length_c   1.000
_cell.angle_alpha   90.00
_cell.angle_beta   90.00
_cell.angle_gamma   90.00
#
_symmetry.space_group_name_H-M   'P 1'
#
loop_
_entity.id
_entity.type
_entity.pdbx_description
1 polymer ?
#
loop_
_entity_poly.entity_id
_entity_poly.type
_entity_poly.pdbx_seq_one_letter_code
_entity_poly.pdbx_strand_id
1 'polypeptide(L)'
;MDEQYRQWKRSVIAERMGLEPLSNLEQRLTYDAFKAAVMRGDDGGRLLNYVNANVIFQAGVDFESKPMVVFCACSLPSPRDVDYDRLLNLIIFRLDEFVESDYTVVMLTSGAKHSPGWNWMTKAYRRLDRKYRKHVKNVYVVHPSMWSKLLFQVIGRIVR
;
A
#
# COMPACT_ATOMS: atom_id res chain seq x y z
N MET A 1 -9.33 -7.60 -12.62
CA MET A 1 -9.48 -7.73 -11.16
C MET A 1 -9.49 -9.21 -10.84
N ASP A 2 -8.53 -9.72 -10.08
CA ASP A 2 -8.32 -11.17 -9.92
C ASP A 2 -9.38 -11.79 -8.99
N GLU A 3 -9.96 -12.93 -9.37
CA GLU A 3 -11.07 -13.60 -8.65
C GLU A 3 -10.62 -14.01 -7.24
N GLN A 4 -9.35 -14.38 -7.10
CA GLN A 4 -8.71 -14.73 -5.83
C GLN A 4 -8.69 -13.56 -4.83
N TYR A 5 -8.53 -12.32 -5.30
CA TYR A 5 -8.54 -11.12 -4.45
C TYR A 5 -9.97 -10.76 -4.01
N ARG A 6 -10.96 -10.99 -4.87
CA ARG A 6 -12.37 -10.83 -4.51
C ARG A 6 -12.78 -11.87 -3.47
N GLN A 7 -12.35 -13.13 -3.63
CA GLN A 7 -12.61 -14.20 -2.67
C GLN A 7 -11.92 -13.95 -1.32
N TRP A 8 -10.66 -13.52 -1.31
CA TRP A 8 -9.96 -13.16 -0.07
C TRP A 8 -10.62 -11.96 0.64
N LYS A 9 -11.02 -10.92 -0.11
CA LYS A 9 -11.78 -9.80 0.47
C LYS A 9 -13.11 -10.26 1.07
N ARG A 10 -13.81 -11.18 0.41
CA ARG A 10 -15.07 -11.76 0.90
C ARG A 10 -14.87 -12.58 2.18
N SER A 11 -13.82 -13.41 2.25
CA SER A 11 -13.56 -14.27 3.42
C SER A 11 -13.16 -13.47 4.66
N VAL A 12 -12.32 -12.44 4.51
CA VAL A 12 -11.87 -11.59 5.63
C VAL A 12 -13.02 -10.75 6.22
N ILE A 13 -13.97 -10.32 5.38
CA ILE A 13 -15.14 -9.56 5.82
C ILE A 13 -16.16 -10.48 6.51
N ALA A 14 -16.41 -11.67 5.98
CA ALA A 14 -17.34 -12.64 6.56
C ALA A 14 -16.85 -13.17 7.92
N GLU A 15 -15.55 -13.49 8.06
CA GLU A 15 -14.95 -14.02 9.29
C GLU A 15 -14.97 -13.00 10.45
N ARG A 16 -14.80 -11.71 10.15
CA ARG A 16 -14.82 -10.65 11.17
C ARG A 16 -16.22 -10.19 11.60
N MET A 17 -17.26 -10.51 10.82
CA MET A 17 -18.62 -10.01 11.03
C MET A 17 -19.61 -11.11 11.42
N GLY A 18 -19.28 -12.39 11.21
CA GLY A 18 -20.12 -13.53 11.62
C GLY A 18 -21.45 -13.64 10.85
N LEU A 19 -21.48 -13.24 9.57
CA LEU A 19 -22.71 -13.12 8.77
C LEU A 19 -22.76 -14.10 7.58
N GLU A 20 -23.95 -14.65 7.34
CA GLU A 20 -24.37 -15.43 6.16
C GLU A 20 -24.33 -14.62 4.84
N PRO A 21 -24.26 -15.26 3.65
CA PRO A 21 -24.06 -14.55 2.39
C PRO A 21 -25.32 -13.83 1.89
N LEU A 22 -25.35 -12.49 2.00
CA LEU A 22 -26.43 -11.60 1.52
C LEU A 22 -26.18 -11.00 0.12
N SER A 23 -27.19 -10.33 -0.45
CA SER A 23 -27.24 -9.81 -1.82
C SER A 23 -26.14 -8.80 -2.20
N ASN A 24 -25.89 -8.61 -3.51
CA ASN A 24 -24.80 -7.78 -4.06
C ASN A 24 -24.81 -6.30 -3.63
N LEU A 25 -25.96 -5.71 -3.34
CA LEU A 25 -26.08 -4.29 -2.95
C LEU A 25 -25.80 -4.08 -1.46
N GLU A 26 -26.32 -4.97 -0.61
CA GLU A 26 -26.00 -4.96 0.82
C GLU A 26 -24.52 -5.28 1.05
N GLN A 27 -23.96 -6.26 0.32
CA GLN A 27 -22.52 -6.52 0.35
C GLN A 27 -21.67 -5.31 -0.06
N ARG A 28 -22.11 -4.51 -1.03
CA ARG A 28 -21.43 -3.26 -1.42
C ARG A 28 -21.49 -2.22 -0.32
N LEU A 29 -22.66 -2.02 0.28
CA LEU A 29 -22.84 -1.09 1.40
C LEU A 29 -22.05 -1.53 2.64
N THR A 30 -22.03 -2.82 2.96
CA THR A 30 -21.22 -3.40 4.04
C THR A 30 -19.73 -3.28 3.74
N TYR A 31 -19.30 -3.49 2.49
CA TYR A 31 -17.92 -3.28 2.07
C TYR A 31 -17.50 -1.82 2.22
N ASP A 32 -18.32 -0.88 1.77
CA ASP A 32 -18.02 0.55 1.87
C ASP A 32 -18.03 1.02 3.32
N ALA A 33 -18.94 0.51 4.15
CA ALA A 33 -18.96 0.77 5.60
C ALA A 33 -17.74 0.16 6.32
N PHE A 34 -17.38 -1.09 6.02
CA PHE A 34 -16.20 -1.77 6.57
C PHE A 34 -14.92 -1.06 6.13
N LYS A 35 -14.82 -0.71 4.85
CA LYS A 35 -13.72 0.07 4.30
C LYS A 35 -13.65 1.42 4.98
N ALA A 36 -14.75 2.15 5.13
CA ALA A 36 -14.78 3.41 5.87
C ALA A 36 -14.34 3.23 7.33
N ALA A 37 -14.74 2.15 8.00
CA ALA A 37 -14.35 1.84 9.38
C ALA A 37 -12.85 1.50 9.50
N VAL A 38 -12.30 0.69 8.60
CA VAL A 38 -10.85 0.36 8.55
C VAL A 38 -10.01 1.59 8.24
N MET A 39 -10.51 2.45 7.34
CA MET A 39 -9.84 3.67 6.91
C MET A 39 -9.89 4.75 7.99
N ARG A 40 -11.01 4.87 8.74
CA ARG A 40 -11.09 5.73 9.93
C ARG A 40 -10.28 5.18 11.09
N GLY A 41 -10.29 3.86 11.31
CA GLY A 41 -9.68 3.25 12.49
C GLY A 41 -10.13 3.87 13.83
N ASP A 42 -9.38 3.59 14.87
CA ASP A 42 -9.55 4.12 16.23
C ASP A 42 -9.14 5.60 16.38
N ASP A 43 -8.27 6.08 15.49
CA ASP A 43 -7.75 7.45 15.48
C ASP A 43 -8.62 8.46 14.69
N GLY A 44 -9.79 8.05 14.22
CA GLY A 44 -10.72 8.91 13.47
C GLY A 44 -10.20 9.34 12.09
N GLY A 45 -9.25 8.62 11.50
CA GLY A 45 -8.72 8.85 10.15
C GLY A 45 -7.45 9.69 10.12
N ARG A 46 -6.86 10.00 11.29
CA ARG A 46 -5.62 10.79 11.38
C ARG A 46 -4.47 10.12 10.63
N LEU A 47 -4.26 8.82 10.82
CA LEU A 47 -3.22 8.08 10.10
C LEU A 47 -3.47 8.04 8.60
N LEU A 48 -4.72 7.90 8.15
CA LEU A 48 -5.06 7.96 6.73
C LEU A 48 -4.69 9.32 6.13
N ASN A 49 -5.09 10.41 6.78
CA ASN A 49 -4.76 11.76 6.33
C ASN A 49 -3.24 11.97 6.28
N TYR A 50 -2.52 11.47 7.29
CA TYR A 50 -1.06 11.51 7.30
C TYR A 50 -0.44 10.74 6.13
N VAL A 51 -0.92 9.52 5.86
CA VAL A 51 -0.45 8.68 4.75
C VAL A 51 -0.68 9.37 3.40
N ASN A 52 -1.88 9.91 3.19
CA ASN A 52 -2.25 10.60 1.95
C ASN A 52 -1.45 11.87 1.71
N ALA A 53 -1.10 12.60 2.77
CA ALA A 53 -0.36 13.86 2.66
C ALA A 53 1.15 13.66 2.60
N ASN A 54 1.70 12.68 3.33
CA ASN A 54 3.14 12.62 3.60
C ASN A 54 3.81 11.33 3.14
N VAL A 55 3.08 10.22 3.01
CA VAL A 55 3.69 8.90 2.73
C VAL A 55 3.54 8.51 1.27
N ILE A 56 2.34 8.65 0.70
CA ILE A 56 2.07 8.24 -0.67
C ILE A 56 1.05 9.15 -1.36
N PHE A 57 1.50 9.78 -2.45
CA PHE A 57 0.67 10.72 -3.20
C PHE A 57 1.07 10.74 -4.68
N GLN A 58 0.16 11.21 -5.53
CA GLN A 58 0.42 11.42 -6.95
C GLN A 58 1.15 12.75 -7.13
N ALA A 59 2.25 12.76 -7.86
CA ALA A 59 3.04 13.96 -8.12
C ALA A 59 2.97 14.46 -9.57
N GLY A 60 2.15 13.82 -10.41
CA GLY A 60 1.94 14.22 -11.79
C GLY A 60 1.92 13.03 -12.75
N VAL A 61 2.48 13.24 -13.94
CA VAL A 61 2.66 12.23 -14.98
C VAL A 61 4.11 12.20 -15.47
N ASP A 62 4.57 11.04 -15.93
CA ASP A 62 5.90 10.88 -16.50
C ASP A 62 5.95 11.29 -17.99
N PHE A 63 7.11 11.10 -18.63
CA PHE A 63 7.32 11.42 -20.04
C PHE A 63 6.40 10.63 -21.00
N GLU A 64 5.86 9.49 -20.56
CA GLU A 64 4.91 8.66 -21.31
C GLU A 64 3.47 8.95 -20.91
N SER A 65 3.21 10.06 -20.20
CA SER A 65 1.90 10.46 -19.68
C SER A 65 1.29 9.47 -18.68
N LYS A 66 2.10 8.64 -18.03
CA LYS A 66 1.63 7.68 -17.02
C LYS A 66 1.64 8.33 -15.64
N PRO A 67 0.69 7.98 -14.75
CA PRO A 67 0.67 8.50 -13.39
C PRO A 67 1.98 8.25 -12.65
N MET A 68 2.51 9.30 -12.01
CA MET A 68 3.66 9.22 -11.13
C MET A 68 3.23 9.21 -9.67
N VAL A 69 3.57 8.11 -8.99
CA VAL A 69 3.30 7.92 -7.57
C VAL A 69 4.58 8.12 -6.78
N VAL A 70 4.58 9.05 -5.84
CA VAL A 70 5.68 9.29 -4.92
C VAL A 70 5.43 8.48 -3.65
N PHE A 71 6.44 7.72 -3.23
CA PHE A 71 6.49 7.05 -1.94
C PHE A 71 7.62 7.63 -1.08
N CYS A 72 7.24 8.35 -0.03
CA CYS A 72 8.14 8.98 0.91
C CYS A 72 8.45 8.03 2.08
N ALA A 73 9.41 7.13 1.88
CA ALA A 73 9.85 6.23 2.96
C ALA A 73 10.48 7.00 4.14
N CYS A 74 10.99 8.20 3.89
CA CYS A 74 11.54 9.07 4.92
C CYS A 74 10.50 9.66 5.89
N SER A 75 9.23 9.68 5.49
CA SER A 75 8.10 10.20 6.26
C SER A 75 7.29 9.08 6.93
N LEU A 76 7.87 7.88 7.09
CA LEU A 76 7.21 6.83 7.84
C LEU A 76 7.15 7.21 9.34
N PRO A 77 5.97 7.04 9.99
CA PRO A 77 5.83 7.36 11.41
C PRO A 77 6.65 6.38 12.25
N SER A 78 6.86 6.70 13.52
CA SER A 78 7.58 5.81 14.45
C SER A 78 6.81 4.50 14.67
N PRO A 79 7.47 3.31 14.61
CA PRO A 79 6.85 2.01 14.89
C PRO A 79 6.31 1.85 16.30
N ARG A 80 6.70 2.74 17.23
CA ARG A 80 6.20 2.72 18.60
C ARG A 80 4.83 3.36 18.73
N ASP A 81 4.52 4.29 17.82
CA ASP A 81 3.34 5.16 17.93
C ASP A 81 2.22 4.73 16.98
N VAL A 82 2.54 3.91 15.98
CA VAL A 82 1.60 3.51 14.92
C VAL A 82 1.65 2.00 14.71
N ASP A 83 0.46 1.40 14.57
CA ASP A 83 0.35 0.02 14.08
C ASP A 83 0.78 -0.05 12.60
N TYR A 84 1.93 -0.68 12.38
CA TYR A 84 2.55 -0.85 11.08
C TYR A 84 1.79 -1.79 10.14
N ASP A 85 0.94 -2.68 10.66
CA ASP A 85 0.05 -3.50 9.83
C ASP A 85 -1.12 -2.67 9.29
N ARG A 86 -1.67 -1.78 10.12
CA ARG A 86 -2.67 -0.79 9.69
C ARG A 86 -2.06 0.19 8.68
N LEU A 87 -0.87 0.71 8.95
CA LEU A 87 -0.14 1.58 8.02
C LEU A 87 0.04 0.92 6.65
N LEU A 88 0.48 -0.34 6.63
CA LEU A 88 0.64 -1.10 5.39
C LEU A 88 -0.68 -1.26 4.64
N ASN A 89 -1.80 -1.50 5.33
CA ASN A 89 -3.12 -1.57 4.70
C ASN A 89 -3.50 -0.25 4.03
N LEU A 90 -3.23 0.88 4.67
CA LEU A 90 -3.53 2.21 4.12
C LEU A 90 -2.65 2.52 2.89
N ILE A 91 -1.36 2.17 2.94
CA ILE A 91 -0.45 2.32 1.79
C ILE A 91 -0.94 1.46 0.61
N ILE A 92 -1.27 0.19 0.87
CA ILE A 92 -1.80 -0.73 -0.15
C ILE A 92 -3.12 -0.20 -0.72
N PHE A 93 -3.99 0.32 0.15
CA PHE A 93 -5.25 0.91 -0.27
C PHE A 93 -5.03 2.11 -1.20
N ARG A 94 -4.06 2.98 -0.88
CA ARG A 94 -3.72 4.12 -1.73
C ARG A 94 -3.12 3.66 -3.06
N LEU A 95 -2.27 2.63 -3.05
CA LEU A 95 -1.70 2.03 -4.26
C LEU A 95 -2.77 1.38 -5.16
N ASP A 96 -3.85 0.84 -4.58
CA ASP A 96 -4.95 0.23 -5.34
C ASP A 96 -5.62 1.23 -6.30
N GLU A 97 -5.53 2.54 -6.05
CA GLU A 97 -6.06 3.57 -6.95
C GLU A 97 -5.20 3.75 -8.21
N PHE A 98 -3.92 3.40 -8.16
CA PHE A 98 -2.98 3.58 -9.27
C PHE A 98 -2.68 2.27 -10.00
N VAL A 99 -2.93 1.13 -9.36
CA VAL A 99 -2.56 -0.20 -9.87
C VAL A 99 -3.41 -0.67 -11.06
N GLU A 100 -4.45 0.05 -11.46
CA GLU A 100 -5.29 -0.35 -12.61
C GLU A 100 -4.59 -0.11 -13.96
N SER A 101 -3.65 0.84 -14.00
CA SER A 101 -2.91 1.24 -15.21
C SER A 101 -1.40 1.16 -14.98
N ASP A 102 -0.62 1.28 -16.05
CA ASP A 102 0.84 1.42 -15.94
C ASP A 102 1.19 2.71 -15.20
N TYR A 103 2.12 2.62 -14.24
CA TYR A 103 2.54 3.76 -13.42
C TYR A 103 4.04 3.74 -13.12
N THR A 104 4.54 4.91 -12.77
CA THR A 104 5.93 5.13 -12.37
C THR A 104 5.98 5.42 -10.87
N VAL A 105 6.94 4.81 -10.16
CA VAL A 105 7.13 5.02 -8.73
C VAL A 105 8.40 5.84 -8.48
N VAL A 106 8.29 6.89 -7.68
CA VAL A 106 9.43 7.65 -7.17
C VAL A 106 9.56 7.41 -5.68
N MET A 107 10.64 6.79 -5.23
CA MET A 107 10.92 6.51 -3.82
C MET A 107 11.88 7.54 -3.25
N LEU A 108 11.45 8.26 -2.22
CA LEU A 108 12.31 9.15 -1.44
C LEU A 108 12.76 8.43 -0.18
N THR A 109 14.07 8.14 -0.07
CA THR A 109 14.59 7.30 1.03
C THR A 109 15.58 8.00 1.98
N SER A 110 16.02 9.23 1.67
CA SER A 110 16.93 9.98 2.54
C SER A 110 16.23 10.63 3.72
N GLY A 111 16.93 10.73 4.86
CA GLY A 111 16.40 11.38 6.05
C GLY A 111 15.36 10.56 6.83
N ALA A 112 15.21 9.27 6.52
CA ALA A 112 14.31 8.39 7.26
C ALA A 112 14.73 8.26 8.73
N LYS A 113 14.04 8.96 9.63
CA LYS A 113 14.26 8.89 11.08
C LYS A 113 13.84 7.53 11.66
N HIS A 114 12.82 6.93 11.06
CA HIS A 114 12.26 5.65 11.47
C HIS A 114 12.21 4.71 10.28
N SER A 115 13.22 3.86 10.16
CA SER A 115 13.23 2.83 9.11
C SER A 115 12.45 1.60 9.58
N PRO A 116 11.59 1.02 8.73
CA PRO A 116 10.92 -0.23 9.05
C PRO A 116 11.93 -1.36 9.28
N GLY A 117 11.64 -2.26 10.23
CA GLY A 117 12.45 -3.45 10.45
C GLY A 117 12.41 -4.42 9.25
N TRP A 118 13.44 -5.24 9.09
CA TRP A 118 13.56 -6.21 7.98
C TRP A 118 12.37 -7.18 7.89
N ASN A 119 11.87 -7.65 9.04
CA ASN A 119 10.69 -8.53 9.09
C ASN A 119 9.43 -7.83 8.55
N TRP A 120 9.24 -6.55 8.87
CA TRP A 120 8.12 -5.79 8.32
C TRP A 120 8.30 -5.54 6.82
N MET A 121 9.50 -5.20 6.35
CA MET A 121 9.74 -4.97 4.91
C MET A 121 9.48 -6.23 4.10
N THR A 122 9.93 -7.39 4.56
CA THR A 122 9.65 -8.67 3.90
C THR A 122 8.16 -9.02 3.94
N LYS A 123 7.47 -8.76 5.06
CA LYS A 123 5.99 -8.90 5.16
C LYS A 123 5.28 -7.97 4.17
N ALA A 124 5.65 -6.70 4.13
CA ALA A 124 5.11 -5.69 3.22
C ALA A 124 5.31 -6.10 1.76
N TYR A 125 6.52 -6.53 1.40
CA TYR A 125 6.82 -7.01 0.07
C TYR A 125 6.00 -8.26 -0.33
N ARG A 126 5.81 -9.22 0.59
CA ARG A 126 4.96 -10.39 0.34
C ARG A 126 3.49 -10.01 0.18
N ARG A 127 3.01 -9.01 0.93
CA ARG A 127 1.63 -8.50 0.83
C ARG A 127 1.40 -7.64 -0.42
N LEU A 128 2.45 -7.02 -0.96
CA LEU A 128 2.45 -6.42 -2.28
C LEU A 128 2.44 -7.54 -3.34
N ASP A 129 1.23 -8.02 -3.60
CA ASP A 129 0.94 -9.04 -4.61
C ASP A 129 1.46 -8.65 -6.01
N ARG A 130 1.54 -9.62 -6.92
CA ARG A 130 2.03 -9.46 -8.30
C ARG A 130 1.36 -8.28 -9.02
N LYS A 131 0.09 -7.98 -8.70
CA LYS A 131 -0.65 -6.88 -9.30
C LYS A 131 0.02 -5.50 -9.14
N TYR A 132 0.64 -5.23 -7.99
CA TYR A 132 1.35 -3.97 -7.71
C TYR A 132 2.73 -3.90 -8.34
N ARG A 133 3.24 -5.02 -8.87
CA ARG A 133 4.58 -5.08 -9.47
C ARG A 133 4.50 -5.09 -10.99
N LYS A 134 3.48 -5.72 -11.57
CA LYS A 134 3.35 -5.90 -13.03
C LYS A 134 3.13 -4.60 -13.82
N HIS A 135 2.51 -3.59 -13.22
CA HIS A 135 2.19 -2.33 -13.88
C HIS A 135 3.19 -1.20 -13.52
N VAL A 136 4.16 -1.50 -12.65
CA VAL A 136 5.25 -0.57 -12.37
C VAL A 136 6.23 -0.61 -13.53
N LYS A 137 6.32 0.48 -14.28
CA LYS A 137 7.26 0.56 -15.42
C LYS A 137 8.65 0.97 -14.97
N ASN A 138 8.71 2.04 -14.19
CA ASN A 138 9.96 2.60 -13.70
C ASN A 138 9.89 2.81 -12.19
N VAL A 139 11.00 2.56 -11.50
CA VAL A 139 11.19 2.89 -10.10
C VAL A 139 12.42 3.77 -9.95
N TYR A 140 12.21 5.04 -9.60
CA TYR A 140 13.28 5.99 -9.34
C TYR A 140 13.53 6.10 -7.85
N VAL A 141 14.75 5.78 -7.41
CA VAL A 141 15.13 5.89 -6.00
C VAL A 141 15.96 7.15 -5.81
N VAL A 142 15.40 8.13 -5.11
CA VAL A 142 16.07 9.38 -4.80
C VAL A 142 16.78 9.25 -3.45
N HIS A 143 18.10 9.46 -3.50
CA HIS A 143 19.02 9.28 -2.37
C HIS A 143 18.91 7.90 -1.70
N PRO A 144 19.45 6.85 -2.33
CA PRO A 144 19.27 5.48 -1.87
C PRO A 144 19.92 5.24 -0.50
N SER A 145 19.12 4.78 0.44
CA SER A 145 19.56 4.23 1.72
C SER A 145 20.12 2.80 1.59
N MET A 146 20.77 2.29 2.64
CA MET A 146 21.27 0.90 2.67
C MET A 146 20.14 -0.13 2.54
N TRP A 147 19.00 0.10 3.21
CA TRP A 147 17.87 -0.83 3.16
C TRP A 147 17.17 -0.81 1.80
N SER A 148 17.07 0.34 1.13
CA SER A 148 16.46 0.42 -0.20
C SER A 148 17.31 -0.30 -1.24
N LYS A 149 18.65 -0.18 -1.15
CA LYS A 149 19.56 -0.96 -2.01
C LYS A 149 19.36 -2.47 -1.81
N LEU A 150 19.29 -2.92 -0.56
CA LEU A 150 19.05 -4.33 -0.23
C LEU A 150 17.68 -4.82 -0.72
N LEU A 151 16.64 -4.01 -0.56
CA LEU A 151 15.29 -4.31 -1.06
C LEU A 151 15.32 -4.56 -2.57
N PHE A 152 15.89 -3.66 -3.37
CA PHE A 152 15.94 -3.83 -4.84
C PHE A 152 16.84 -4.99 -5.27
N GLN A 153 17.90 -5.31 -4.52
CA GLN A 153 18.68 -6.52 -4.77
C GLN A 153 17.86 -7.80 -4.58
N VAL A 154 16.99 -7.85 -3.55
CA VAL A 154 16.08 -8.99 -3.33
C VAL A 154 14.97 -9.03 -4.39
N ILE A 155 14.38 -7.88 -4.72
CA ILE A 155 13.32 -7.79 -5.74
C ILE A 155 13.84 -8.20 -7.12
N GLY A 156 14.97 -7.64 -7.57
CA GLY A 156 15.57 -7.94 -8.86
C GLY A 156 16.09 -9.37 -8.99
N ARG A 157 16.34 -10.07 -7.87
CA ARG A 157 16.68 -11.50 -7.86
C ARG A 157 15.45 -12.40 -8.00
N ILE A 158 14.27 -11.91 -7.60
CA ILE A 158 12.99 -12.64 -7.63
C ILE A 158 12.25 -12.40 -8.96
N VAL A 159 12.44 -11.25 -9.60
CA VAL A 159 11.91 -10.96 -10.94
C VAL A 159 12.95 -11.38 -11.98
N ARG A 160 12.81 -12.60 -12.50
CA ARG A 160 13.55 -13.10 -13.67
C ARG A 160 12.57 -13.71 -14.66
#